data_AF-A0ABD4SUP9-F1
#
_entry.id   AF-A0ABD4SUP9-F1
#
_cell.length_a   1.000
_cell.length_b   1.000
_cell.length_c   1.000
_cell.angle_alpha   90.00
_cell.angle_beta   90.00
_cell.angle_gamma   90.00
#
_symmetry.space_group_name_H-M   'P 1'
#
loop_
_entity.id
_entity.type
_entity.pdbx_description
1 polymer ?
#
loop_
_entity_poly.entity_id
_entity_poly.type
_entity_poly.pdbx_seq_one_letter_code
_entity_poly.pdbx_strand_id
1 'polypeptide(L)'
;MKTLFFAALSIGLLAGCSDQEKITSLEAENQALKVKLASYEPAQQSTLEYKVAVLAAGGAIPGNDSSVLRARYLLDLASKQYGITQDEAADMALSAAERLKKEKVNGTLMDILEGVTIYGAVDGRQWKKDKQEYASFATAYVMSRVGSKLSHEESVRSVIALQSNAINLGANRFDQLIGK
;
A
#
# COMPACT_ATOMS: atom_id res chain seq x y z
N MET A 1 16.00 32.13 84.10
CA MET A 1 15.19 31.11 83.40
C MET A 1 15.99 30.57 82.23
N LYS A 2 16.11 29.23 82.15
CA LYS A 2 16.59 28.34 81.06
C LYS A 2 18.06 28.51 80.58
N THR A 3 19.01 27.59 80.81
CA THR A 3 19.24 26.25 80.20
C THR A 3 19.25 26.29 78.65
N LEU A 4 20.13 25.68 77.83
CA LEU A 4 21.15 24.60 77.86
C LEU A 4 21.92 24.72 76.50
N PHE A 5 23.26 24.63 76.46
CA PHE A 5 24.11 23.51 75.96
C PHE A 5 24.15 23.19 74.43
N PHE A 6 25.39 23.18 73.89
CA PHE A 6 26.01 22.24 72.91
C PHE A 6 25.39 22.13 71.49
N ALA A 7 26.05 21.79 70.38
CA ALA A 7 27.40 21.40 69.95
C ALA A 7 27.42 21.59 68.41
N ALA A 8 28.50 22.12 67.81
CA ALA A 8 29.48 21.40 67.00
C ALA A 8 28.95 20.47 65.86
N LEU A 9 29.57 20.64 64.69
CA LEU A 9 29.81 19.67 63.62
C LEU A 9 28.61 19.15 62.80
N SER A 10 28.60 19.49 61.51
CA SER A 10 28.72 18.47 60.45
C SER A 10 29.18 19.13 59.14
N ILE A 11 30.50 19.13 58.95
CA ILE A 11 31.10 19.10 57.61
C ILE A 11 30.71 17.76 56.99
N GLY A 12 30.14 17.82 55.78
CA GLY A 12 29.98 16.70 54.87
C GLY A 12 28.69 15.90 55.06
N LEU A 13 27.85 15.85 54.02
CA LEU A 13 27.17 14.63 53.60
C LEU A 13 26.68 14.76 52.14
N LEU A 14 27.31 13.95 51.27
CA LEU A 14 26.77 13.35 50.04
C LEU A 14 26.66 14.24 48.79
N ALA A 15 27.79 14.69 48.24
CA ALA A 15 28.34 14.02 47.04
C ALA A 15 28.10 12.50 47.02
N GLY A 16 27.13 12.06 46.21
CA GLY A 16 26.91 10.64 45.92
C GLY A 16 25.45 10.26 45.87
N CYS A 17 24.74 10.66 44.80
CA CYS A 17 23.71 9.75 44.28
C CYS A 17 24.45 8.45 43.98
N SER A 18 24.18 7.42 44.77
CA SER A 18 24.83 6.12 44.59
C SER A 18 24.61 5.68 43.15
N ASP A 19 25.59 5.00 42.55
CA ASP A 19 25.44 4.49 41.17
C ASP A 19 24.17 3.65 41.02
N GLN A 20 23.68 3.06 42.12
CA GLN A 20 22.41 2.34 42.22
C GLN A 20 21.17 3.21 41.94
N GLU A 21 21.13 4.46 42.39
CA GLU A 21 20.02 5.40 42.13
C GLU A 21 19.99 5.87 40.68
N LYS A 22 21.17 6.02 40.06
CA LYS A 22 21.28 6.35 38.64
C LYS A 22 20.85 5.17 37.76
N ILE A 23 21.23 3.95 38.13
CA ILE A 23 20.83 2.73 37.42
C ILE A 23 19.31 2.56 37.48
N THR A 24 18.70 2.67 38.66
CA THR A 24 17.24 2.53 38.81
C THR A 24 16.47 3.64 38.09
N SER A 25 16.97 4.87 38.10
CA SER A 25 16.43 5.98 37.29
C SER A 25 16.48 5.68 35.79
N LEU A 26 17.62 5.20 35.29
CA LEU A 26 17.81 4.87 33.86
C LEU A 26 17.00 3.64 33.44
N GLU A 27 16.81 2.67 34.32
CA GLU A 27 15.93 1.53 34.09
C GLU A 27 14.47 1.96 34.02
N ALA A 28 14.02 2.83 34.91
CA ALA A 28 12.67 3.39 34.87
C ALA A 28 12.43 4.22 33.59
N GLU A 29 13.41 5.01 33.18
CA GLU A 29 13.35 5.79 31.94
C GLU A 29 13.36 4.89 30.69
N ASN A 30 14.18 3.83 30.66
CA ASN A 30 14.15 2.82 29.60
C ASN A 30 12.82 2.05 29.55
N GLN A 31 12.24 1.73 30.70
CA GLN A 31 10.94 1.08 30.78
C GLN A 31 9.83 2.00 30.26
N ALA A 32 9.87 3.29 30.64
CA ALA A 32 8.94 4.30 30.15
C ALA A 32 9.10 4.53 28.64
N LEU A 33 10.33 4.57 28.12
CA LEU A 33 10.62 4.67 26.70
C LEU A 33 10.14 3.46 25.91
N LYS A 34 10.28 2.24 26.45
CA LYS A 34 9.73 1.01 25.84
C LYS A 34 8.21 1.05 25.75
N VAL A 35 7.52 1.49 26.81
CA VAL A 35 6.06 1.66 26.81
C VAL A 35 5.62 2.76 25.85
N LYS A 36 6.39 3.85 25.77
CA LYS A 36 6.13 4.97 24.85
C LYS A 36 6.39 4.58 23.38
N LEU A 37 7.38 3.72 23.11
CA LEU A 37 7.61 3.14 21.78
C LEU A 37 6.50 2.13 21.42
N ALA A 38 6.07 1.29 22.37
CA ALA A 38 5.00 0.31 22.14
C ALA A 38 3.63 0.97 21.89
N SER A 39 3.44 2.21 22.36
CA SER A 39 2.26 3.03 22.07
C SER A 39 2.42 3.91 20.82
N TYR A 40 3.62 3.93 20.22
CA TYR A 40 3.91 4.59 18.95
C TYR A 40 3.83 3.54 17.83
N GLU A 41 2.63 3.06 17.51
CA GLU A 41 2.41 2.62 16.13
C GLU A 41 2.42 3.91 15.29
N PRO A 42 3.40 4.14 14.41
CA PRO A 42 3.35 5.32 13.56
C PRO A 42 2.06 5.22 12.74
N ALA A 43 1.20 6.23 12.84
CA ALA A 43 -0.14 6.29 12.21
C ALA A 43 -0.16 5.96 10.69
N GLN A 44 1.01 5.93 10.06
CA GLN A 44 1.25 5.50 8.69
C GLN A 44 1.01 3.99 8.45
N GLN A 45 1.23 3.13 9.46
CA GLN A 45 1.17 1.67 9.32
C GLN A 45 -0.26 1.09 9.24
N SER A 46 -1.28 1.89 9.52
CA SER A 46 -2.70 1.46 9.44
C SER A 46 -3.40 1.89 8.14
N THR A 47 -2.73 2.68 7.30
CA THR A 47 -3.29 3.22 6.04
C THR A 47 -3.50 2.12 5.00
N LEU A 48 -4.48 2.29 4.11
CA LEU A 48 -4.77 1.34 3.03
C LEU A 48 -3.54 1.15 2.14
N GLU A 49 -2.85 2.24 1.83
CA GLU A 49 -1.69 2.26 0.94
C GLU A 49 -0.51 1.49 1.54
N TYR A 50 -0.32 1.59 2.86
CA TYR A 50 0.67 0.79 3.56
C TYR A 50 0.31 -0.69 3.55
N LYS A 51 -0.96 -1.06 3.78
CA LYS A 51 -1.43 -2.45 3.70
C LYS A 51 -1.21 -3.04 2.30
N VAL A 52 -1.54 -2.28 1.26
CA VAL A 52 -1.29 -2.67 -0.13
C VAL A 52 0.19 -2.89 -0.39
N ALA A 53 1.05 -1.98 0.06
CA ALA A 53 2.49 -2.08 -0.11
C ALA A 53 3.09 -3.30 0.62
N VAL A 54 2.68 -3.56 1.88
CA VAL A 54 3.07 -4.74 2.66
C VAL A 54 2.67 -6.04 1.97
N LEU A 55 1.43 -6.13 1.49
CA LEU A 55 0.93 -7.31 0.78
C LEU A 55 1.70 -7.55 -0.52
N ALA A 56 2.06 -6.49 -1.24
CA ALA A 56 2.83 -6.59 -2.48
C ALA A 56 4.29 -6.99 -2.23
N ALA A 57 4.90 -6.52 -1.14
CA ALA A 57 6.24 -6.91 -0.73
C ALA A 57 6.31 -8.35 -0.17
N GLY A 58 5.17 -8.93 0.24
CA GLY A 58 5.11 -10.25 0.86
C GLY A 58 5.65 -10.27 2.29
N GLY A 59 5.74 -9.12 2.96
CA GLY A 59 6.34 -8.97 4.28
C GLY A 59 6.29 -7.54 4.79
N ALA A 60 6.73 -7.35 6.05
CA ALA A 60 6.79 -6.03 6.65
C ALA A 60 7.79 -5.11 5.92
N ILE A 61 7.42 -3.84 5.76
CA ILE A 61 8.23 -2.81 5.12
C ILE A 61 8.40 -1.60 6.05
N PRO A 62 9.42 -0.75 5.84
CA PRO A 62 9.54 0.52 6.57
C PRO A 62 8.33 1.44 6.34
N GLY A 63 7.96 2.23 7.35
CA GLY A 63 6.83 3.17 7.24
C GLY A 63 7.00 4.28 6.19
N ASN A 64 8.25 4.56 5.79
CA ASN A 64 8.61 5.54 4.76
C ASN A 64 9.01 4.88 3.42
N ASP A 65 8.68 3.61 3.22
CA ASP A 65 8.99 2.90 1.99
C ASP A 65 8.32 3.55 0.77
N SER A 66 9.05 3.66 -0.35
CA SER A 66 8.55 4.30 -1.58
C SER A 66 7.37 3.55 -2.20
N SER A 67 7.23 2.25 -1.92
CA SER A 67 6.08 1.46 -2.34
C SER A 67 4.76 1.95 -1.74
N VAL A 68 4.77 2.56 -0.55
CA VAL A 68 3.57 3.16 0.07
C VAL A 68 3.10 4.37 -0.73
N LEU A 69 4.03 5.23 -1.17
CA LEU A 69 3.70 6.37 -2.04
C LEU A 69 3.21 5.90 -3.42
N ARG A 70 3.83 4.85 -3.96
CA ARG A 70 3.40 4.24 -5.23
C ARG A 70 1.99 3.66 -5.10
N ALA A 71 1.69 2.95 -4.02
CA ALA A 71 0.37 2.40 -3.74
C ALA A 71 -0.68 3.51 -3.66
N ARG A 72 -0.38 4.60 -2.94
CA ARG A 72 -1.25 5.79 -2.88
C ARG A 72 -1.57 6.36 -4.24
N TYR A 73 -0.54 6.57 -5.05
CA TYR A 73 -0.71 7.11 -6.39
C TYR A 73 -1.59 6.21 -7.26
N LEU A 74 -1.33 4.90 -7.26
CA LEU A 74 -2.07 3.97 -8.12
C LEU A 74 -3.52 3.79 -7.68
N LEU A 75 -3.79 3.72 -6.37
CA LEU A 75 -5.15 3.63 -5.83
C LEU A 75 -5.97 4.87 -6.17
N ASP A 76 -5.41 6.06 -5.99
CA ASP A 76 -6.05 7.32 -6.35
C ASP A 76 -6.33 7.40 -7.86
N LEU A 77 -5.36 7.02 -8.68
CA LEU A 77 -5.49 7.04 -10.13
C LEU A 77 -6.57 6.06 -10.62
N ALA A 78 -6.56 4.82 -10.12
CA ALA A 78 -7.57 3.83 -10.44
C ALA A 78 -8.97 4.27 -9.98
N SER A 79 -9.09 4.77 -8.75
CA SER A 79 -10.34 5.29 -8.21
C SER A 79 -10.94 6.38 -9.12
N LYS A 80 -10.12 7.34 -9.54
CA LYS A 80 -10.54 8.43 -10.44
C LYS A 80 -10.88 7.96 -11.84
N GLN A 81 -10.08 7.05 -12.40
CA GLN A 81 -10.29 6.56 -13.77
C GLN A 81 -11.59 5.77 -13.92
N TYR A 82 -11.94 4.95 -12.93
CA TYR A 82 -13.06 4.00 -13.02
C TYR A 82 -14.27 4.39 -12.17
N GLY A 83 -14.22 5.53 -11.47
CA GLY A 83 -15.33 6.02 -10.63
C GLY A 83 -15.67 5.08 -9.47
N ILE A 84 -14.66 4.41 -8.90
CA ILE A 84 -14.78 3.49 -7.77
C ILE A 84 -14.02 4.04 -6.56
N THR A 85 -14.27 3.52 -5.37
CA THR A 85 -13.47 3.88 -4.17
C THR A 85 -12.07 3.26 -4.22
N GLN A 86 -11.13 3.80 -3.43
CA GLN A 86 -9.79 3.23 -3.31
C GLN A 86 -9.83 1.83 -2.69
N ASP A 87 -10.72 1.59 -1.72
CA ASP A 87 -10.93 0.26 -1.13
C ASP A 87 -11.40 -0.75 -2.20
N GLU A 88 -12.37 -0.39 -3.05
CA GLU A 88 -12.81 -1.26 -4.15
C GLU A 88 -11.69 -1.55 -5.14
N ALA A 89 -10.87 -0.55 -5.49
CA ALA A 89 -9.71 -0.76 -6.36
C ALA A 89 -8.70 -1.75 -5.73
N ALA A 90 -8.42 -1.60 -4.44
CA ALA A 90 -7.54 -2.49 -3.70
C ALA A 90 -8.10 -3.93 -3.65
N ASP A 91 -9.39 -4.11 -3.35
CA ASP A 91 -10.04 -5.41 -3.27
C ASP A 91 -10.03 -6.15 -4.61
N MET A 92 -10.35 -5.44 -5.70
CA MET A 92 -10.31 -6.01 -7.05
C MET A 92 -8.89 -6.39 -7.46
N ALA A 93 -7.89 -5.56 -7.13
CA ALA A 93 -6.49 -5.87 -7.38
C ALA A 93 -6.01 -7.08 -6.56
N LEU A 94 -6.39 -7.15 -5.28
CA LEU A 94 -6.07 -8.26 -4.40
C LEU A 94 -6.67 -9.57 -4.93
N SER A 95 -7.96 -9.57 -5.30
CA SER A 95 -8.63 -10.75 -5.86
C SER A 95 -7.93 -11.29 -7.10
N ALA A 96 -7.50 -10.41 -8.02
CA ALA A 96 -6.75 -10.80 -9.20
C ALA A 96 -5.35 -11.36 -8.85
N ALA A 97 -4.63 -10.74 -7.91
CA ALA A 97 -3.33 -11.20 -7.45
C ALA A 97 -3.42 -12.57 -6.75
N GLU A 98 -4.43 -12.79 -5.92
CA GLU A 98 -4.71 -14.09 -5.31
C GLU A 98 -4.98 -15.17 -6.35
N ARG A 99 -5.68 -14.81 -7.44
CA ARG A 99 -5.90 -15.75 -8.53
C ARG A 99 -4.59 -16.15 -9.22
N LEU A 100 -3.69 -15.20 -9.48
CA LEU A 100 -2.36 -15.49 -10.03
C LEU A 100 -1.55 -16.40 -9.10
N LYS A 101 -1.56 -16.08 -7.79
CA LYS A 101 -0.88 -16.86 -6.77
C LYS A 101 -1.40 -18.31 -6.72
N LYS A 102 -2.71 -18.52 -6.82
CA LYS A 102 -3.32 -19.86 -6.86
C LYS A 102 -2.82 -20.68 -8.05
N GLU A 103 -2.61 -20.04 -9.20
CA GLU A 103 -2.09 -20.66 -10.42
C GLU A 103 -0.55 -20.71 -10.45
N LYS A 104 0.12 -20.36 -9.34
CA LYS A 104 1.59 -20.30 -9.21
C LYS A 104 2.26 -19.36 -10.22
N VAL A 105 1.56 -18.31 -10.63
CA VAL A 105 2.09 -17.25 -11.49
C VAL A 105 2.51 -16.05 -10.62
N ASN A 106 3.72 -15.56 -10.83
CA ASN A 106 4.23 -14.38 -10.11
C ASN A 106 3.42 -13.15 -10.52
N GLY A 107 2.68 -12.55 -9.60
CA GLY A 107 1.99 -11.28 -9.84
C GLY A 107 1.59 -10.67 -8.51
N THR A 108 1.91 -9.39 -8.35
CA THR A 108 1.57 -8.64 -7.14
C THR A 108 0.30 -7.83 -7.37
N LEU A 109 -0.38 -7.43 -6.30
CA LEU A 109 -1.49 -6.48 -6.46
C LEU A 109 -1.03 -5.13 -7.03
N MET A 110 0.24 -4.75 -6.81
CA MET A 110 0.82 -3.55 -7.41
C MET A 110 0.91 -3.67 -8.94
N ASP A 111 1.22 -4.86 -9.46
CA ASP A 111 1.22 -5.11 -10.91
C ASP A 111 -0.19 -4.96 -11.50
N ILE A 112 -1.23 -5.38 -10.76
CA ILE A 112 -2.63 -5.22 -11.20
C ILE A 112 -3.01 -3.74 -11.22
N LEU A 113 -2.71 -3.01 -10.15
CA LEU A 113 -2.98 -1.57 -10.04
C LEU A 113 -2.20 -0.75 -11.09
N GLU A 114 -0.96 -1.11 -11.38
CA GLU A 114 -0.19 -0.50 -12.46
C GLU A 114 -0.82 -0.81 -13.83
N GLY A 115 -1.11 -2.08 -14.11
CA GLY A 115 -1.66 -2.47 -15.39
C GLY A 115 -3.02 -1.83 -15.68
N VAL A 116 -3.90 -1.77 -14.67
CA VAL A 116 -5.25 -1.19 -14.83
C VAL A 116 -5.20 0.32 -14.99
N THR A 117 -4.21 0.99 -14.40
CA THR A 117 -4.05 2.44 -14.55
C THR A 117 -3.46 2.81 -15.92
N ILE A 118 -2.55 2.00 -16.45
CA ILE A 118 -2.06 2.10 -17.84
C ILE A 118 -3.21 1.84 -18.82
N TYR A 119 -3.97 0.76 -18.61
CA TYR A 119 -5.14 0.43 -19.43
C TYR A 119 -6.18 1.57 -19.41
N GLY A 120 -6.45 2.12 -18.23
CA GLY A 120 -7.36 3.23 -18.03
C GLY A 120 -6.85 4.57 -18.58
N ALA A 121 -5.57 4.69 -18.93
CA ALA A 121 -5.01 5.90 -19.54
C ALA A 121 -5.21 5.95 -21.07
N VAL A 122 -5.58 4.83 -21.70
CA VAL A 122 -5.87 4.79 -23.14
C VAL A 122 -7.12 5.65 -23.44
N ASP A 123 -7.13 6.33 -24.60
CA ASP A 123 -8.04 7.45 -24.94
C ASP A 123 -9.51 7.19 -24.53
N GLY A 124 -10.00 8.02 -23.60
CA GLY A 124 -11.32 7.88 -22.98
C GLY A 124 -12.49 8.17 -23.91
N ARG A 125 -12.25 8.60 -25.16
CA ARG A 125 -13.31 8.83 -26.15
C ARG A 125 -13.91 7.55 -26.72
N GLN A 126 -13.30 6.38 -26.46
CA GLN A 126 -13.68 5.13 -27.10
C GLN A 126 -14.46 4.14 -26.22
N TRP A 127 -14.51 4.32 -24.90
CA TRP A 127 -15.34 3.48 -24.02
C TRP A 127 -15.61 4.11 -22.64
N LYS A 128 -16.63 3.59 -21.95
CA LYS A 128 -16.99 3.99 -20.60
C LYS A 128 -16.05 3.35 -19.58
N LYS A 129 -15.34 4.17 -18.81
CA LYS A 129 -14.47 3.72 -17.73
C LYS A 129 -15.28 3.62 -16.45
N ASP A 130 -15.68 2.42 -16.08
CA ASP A 130 -16.42 2.12 -14.87
C ASP A 130 -15.93 0.84 -14.19
N LYS A 131 -16.56 0.46 -13.07
CA LYS A 131 -16.23 -0.75 -12.31
C LYS A 131 -16.22 -2.02 -13.17
N GLN A 132 -17.10 -2.13 -14.16
CA GLN A 132 -17.15 -3.30 -15.04
C GLN A 132 -15.91 -3.37 -15.92
N GLU A 133 -15.45 -2.22 -16.41
CA GLU A 133 -14.26 -2.14 -17.25
C GLU A 133 -12.97 -2.50 -16.48
N TYR A 134 -12.89 -2.11 -15.20
CA TYR A 134 -11.82 -2.59 -14.32
C TYR A 134 -11.84 -4.12 -14.21
N ALA A 135 -13.02 -4.70 -13.96
CA ALA A 135 -13.18 -6.15 -13.83
C ALA A 135 -12.82 -6.89 -15.12
N SER A 136 -13.18 -6.32 -16.27
CA SER A 136 -12.81 -6.82 -17.60
C SER A 136 -11.28 -6.84 -17.78
N PHE A 137 -10.61 -5.74 -17.44
CA PHE A 137 -9.14 -5.68 -17.46
C PHE A 137 -8.53 -6.77 -16.55
N ALA A 138 -8.94 -6.82 -15.28
CA ALA A 138 -8.37 -7.75 -14.31
C ALA A 138 -8.53 -9.22 -14.76
N THR A 139 -9.69 -9.55 -15.32
CA THR A 139 -9.97 -10.89 -15.86
C THR A 139 -9.07 -11.21 -17.05
N ALA A 140 -9.01 -10.33 -18.04
CA ALA A 140 -8.21 -10.53 -19.25
C ALA A 140 -6.71 -10.61 -18.93
N TYR A 141 -6.24 -9.77 -18.01
CA TYR A 141 -4.86 -9.79 -17.51
C TYR A 141 -4.53 -11.12 -16.81
N VAL A 142 -5.39 -11.60 -15.91
CA VAL A 142 -5.16 -12.90 -15.27
C VAL A 142 -5.13 -14.03 -16.30
N MET A 143 -6.04 -14.02 -17.28
CA MET A 143 -6.06 -15.01 -18.35
C MET A 143 -4.78 -15.00 -19.19
N SER A 144 -4.24 -13.83 -19.55
CA SER A 144 -3.00 -13.74 -20.33
C SER A 144 -1.78 -14.20 -19.54
N ARG A 145 -1.72 -13.86 -18.24
CA ARG A 145 -0.65 -14.31 -17.33
C ARG A 145 -0.67 -15.82 -17.10
N VAL A 146 -1.87 -16.43 -16.98
CA VAL A 146 -2.03 -17.85 -16.67
C VAL A 146 -2.00 -18.72 -17.92
N GLY A 147 -2.82 -18.42 -18.92
CA GLY A 147 -3.00 -19.25 -20.12
C GLY A 147 -1.87 -19.08 -21.13
N SER A 148 -1.47 -17.84 -21.39
CA SER A 148 -0.43 -17.51 -22.38
C SER A 148 0.96 -17.32 -21.77
N LYS A 149 1.08 -17.38 -20.44
CA LYS A 149 2.33 -17.22 -19.69
C LYS A 149 3.09 -15.93 -20.02
N LEU A 150 2.35 -14.89 -20.39
CA LEU A 150 2.95 -13.60 -20.72
C LEU A 150 3.52 -12.93 -19.47
N SER A 151 4.53 -12.08 -19.65
CA SER A 151 4.99 -11.16 -18.62
C SER A 151 3.91 -10.12 -18.27
N HIS A 152 4.13 -9.34 -17.21
CA HIS A 152 3.26 -8.22 -16.86
C HIS A 152 3.09 -7.26 -18.04
N GLU A 153 4.20 -6.77 -18.61
CA GLU A 153 4.19 -5.80 -19.71
C GLU A 153 3.47 -6.34 -20.95
N GLU A 154 3.76 -7.58 -21.34
CA GLU A 154 3.12 -8.23 -22.49
C GLU A 154 1.63 -8.43 -22.26
N SER A 155 1.22 -8.75 -21.02
CA SER A 155 -0.19 -8.89 -20.66
C SER A 155 -0.93 -7.56 -20.75
N VAL A 156 -0.37 -6.49 -20.18
CA VAL A 156 -0.97 -5.15 -20.26
C VAL A 156 -1.12 -4.72 -21.73
N ARG A 157 -0.06 -4.87 -22.54
CA ARG A 157 -0.10 -4.55 -23.98
C ARG A 157 -1.13 -5.41 -24.72
N SER A 158 -1.21 -6.70 -24.41
CA SER A 158 -2.17 -7.61 -25.03
C SER A 158 -3.61 -7.22 -24.74
N VAL A 159 -3.94 -6.89 -23.48
CA VAL A 159 -5.29 -6.45 -23.09
C VAL A 159 -5.65 -5.12 -23.77
N ILE A 160 -4.73 -4.16 -23.81
CA ILE A 160 -4.92 -2.89 -24.53
C ILE A 160 -5.16 -3.13 -26.03
N ALA A 161 -4.38 -4.01 -26.66
CA ALA A 161 -4.51 -4.32 -28.08
C ALA A 161 -5.84 -5.02 -28.40
N LEU A 162 -6.26 -5.97 -27.56
CA LEU A 162 -7.55 -6.66 -27.69
C LEU A 162 -8.72 -5.67 -27.62
N GLN A 163 -8.69 -4.77 -26.63
CA GLN A 163 -9.72 -3.75 -26.48
C GLN A 163 -9.76 -2.80 -27.68
N SER A 164 -8.60 -2.29 -28.10
CA SER A 164 -8.48 -1.39 -29.24
C SER A 164 -9.03 -2.03 -30.53
N ASN A 165 -8.73 -3.31 -30.75
CA ASN A 165 -9.25 -4.06 -31.89
C ASN A 165 -10.76 -4.27 -31.82
N ALA A 166 -11.31 -4.57 -30.63
CA ALA A 166 -12.74 -4.74 -30.44
C ALA A 166 -13.51 -3.44 -30.78
N ILE A 167 -12.98 -2.28 -30.37
CA ILE A 167 -13.55 -0.97 -30.69
C ILE A 167 -13.52 -0.71 -32.19
N ASN A 168 -12.38 -0.92 -32.85
CA ASN A 168 -12.25 -0.71 -34.29
C ASN A 168 -13.20 -1.60 -35.10
N LEU A 169 -13.36 -2.88 -34.69
CA LEU A 169 -14.31 -3.80 -35.32
C LEU A 169 -15.77 -3.38 -35.10
N GLY A 170 -16.10 -2.89 -33.91
CA GLY A 170 -17.43 -2.37 -33.59
C GLY A 170 -17.79 -1.13 -34.40
N ALA A 171 -16.87 -0.18 -34.53
CA ALA A 171 -17.05 1.03 -35.33
C ALA A 171 -17.26 0.70 -36.82
N ASN A 172 -16.42 -0.16 -37.39
CA ASN A 172 -16.54 -0.57 -38.79
C ASN A 172 -17.85 -1.30 -39.09
N ARG A 173 -18.36 -2.13 -38.17
CA ARG A 173 -19.68 -2.76 -38.33
C ARG A 173 -20.82 -1.76 -38.28
N PHE A 174 -20.73 -0.74 -37.42
CA PHE A 174 -21.76 0.30 -37.34
C PHE A 174 -21.82 1.11 -38.64
N ASP A 175 -20.66 1.52 -39.17
CA ASP A 175 -20.57 2.26 -40.43
C ASP A 175 -21.14 1.47 -41.63
N GLN A 176 -20.89 0.15 -41.69
CA GLN A 176 -21.47 -0.73 -42.70
C GLN A 176 -23.00 -0.88 -42.58
N LEU A 177 -23.56 -0.81 -41.37
CA LEU A 177 -25.00 -0.94 -41.15
C LEU A 177 -25.78 0.35 -41.44
N ILE A 178 -25.14 1.52 -41.36
CA ILE A 178 -25.76 2.83 -41.62
C ILE A 178 -25.48 3.36 -43.04
N GLY A 179 -24.78 2.61 -43.89
CA GLY A 179 -24.62 2.93 -45.31
C GLY A 179 -23.83 4.20 -45.59
N LYS A 180 -22.65 4.34 -44.99
CA LYS A 180 -21.63 5.32 -45.40
C LYS A 180 -20.58 4.70 -46.30
#